data_AF-A0A2M7SPR5-F1
#
_entry.id   AF-A0A2M7SPR5-F1
#
_cell.length_a   1.000
_cell.length_b   1.000
_cell.length_c   1.000
_cell.angle_alpha   90.00
_cell.angle_beta   90.00
_cell.angle_gamma   90.00
#
_symmetry.space_group_name_H-M   'P 1'
#
loop_
_entity.id
_entity.type
_entity.pdbx_description
1 polymer ?
#
loop_
_entity_poly.entity_id
_entity_poly.type
_entity_poly.pdbx_seq_one_letter_code
_entity_poly.pdbx_strand_id
1 'polypeptide(L)'
;MAPVLTSGEIKAADFQEPAILRLLQAIAREEIAIIAVVVDQHAILRPPKKAESIYRQAVARAVYHLVERFPRVEICLDRRYTNARMRFLLEKRIRQVIEDLPQKIVLISQEESSSRKGLQAADAVAWAFFQKCERGDSRFYDAISSRVIAEEVVIEKDWSGYDKN
;
A
#
# COMPACT_ATOMS: atom_id res chain seq x y z
N MET A 1 -19.29 24.01 1.92
CA MET A 1 -19.20 23.43 3.28
C MET A 1 -17.86 22.72 3.41
N ALA A 2 -17.06 23.06 4.41
CA ALA A 2 -15.85 22.30 4.73
C ALA A 2 -16.25 20.95 5.34
N PRO A 3 -15.57 19.84 5.01
CA PRO A 3 -15.91 18.55 5.60
C PRO A 3 -15.60 18.57 7.10
N VAL A 4 -16.56 18.07 7.89
CA VAL A 4 -16.46 17.99 9.35
C VAL A 4 -15.54 16.81 9.68
N LEU A 5 -14.40 17.12 10.31
CA LEU A 5 -13.44 16.15 10.83
C LEU A 5 -14.08 15.41 12.01
N THR A 6 -14.51 14.18 11.80
CA THR A 6 -14.83 13.27 12.90
C THR A 6 -13.56 12.47 13.19
N SER A 7 -12.87 12.81 14.29
CA SER A 7 -11.72 12.08 14.85
C SER A 7 -10.31 12.32 14.27
N GLY A 8 -10.08 13.32 13.40
CA GLY A 8 -8.73 13.61 12.87
C GLY A 8 -8.18 12.58 11.88
N GLU A 9 -8.95 11.54 11.58
CA GLU A 9 -8.73 10.61 10.49
C GLU A 9 -9.40 11.18 9.23
N ILE A 10 -8.67 11.23 8.13
CA ILE A 10 -9.21 11.61 6.82
C ILE A 10 -8.83 10.51 5.84
N LYS A 11 -9.83 9.77 5.34
CA LYS A 11 -9.62 8.72 4.34
C LYS A 11 -9.66 9.31 2.95
N ALA A 12 -8.81 8.83 2.05
CA ALA A 12 -8.75 9.30 0.66
C ALA A 12 -10.13 9.27 -0.04
N ALA A 13 -10.95 8.25 0.26
CA ALA A 13 -12.30 8.12 -0.30
C ALA A 13 -13.29 9.22 0.11
N ASP A 14 -13.04 9.92 1.23
CA ASP A 14 -13.92 10.96 1.78
C ASP A 14 -13.47 12.38 1.42
N PHE A 15 -12.30 12.53 0.80
CA PHE A 15 -11.83 13.83 0.35
C PHE A 15 -12.59 14.28 -0.90
N GLN A 16 -12.84 15.57 -0.98
CA GLN A 16 -13.18 16.22 -2.25
C GLN A 16 -11.95 16.12 -3.18
N GLU A 17 -12.15 15.75 -4.45
CA GLU A 17 -11.07 15.58 -5.44
C GLU A 17 -10.02 16.72 -5.43
N PRO A 18 -10.39 18.02 -5.35
CA PRO A 18 -9.42 19.10 -5.29
C PRO A 18 -8.52 19.07 -4.06
N ALA A 19 -9.01 18.55 -2.93
CA ALA A 19 -8.23 18.44 -1.71
C ALA A 19 -7.20 17.30 -1.77
N ILE A 20 -7.56 16.14 -2.36
CA ILE A 20 -6.60 15.06 -2.62
C ILE A 20 -5.51 15.53 -3.57
N LEU A 21 -5.89 16.20 -4.65
CA LEU A 21 -4.91 16.66 -5.64
C LEU A 21 -3.90 17.62 -5.02
N ARG A 22 -4.33 18.55 -4.15
CA ARG A 22 -3.42 19.44 -3.42
C ARG A 22 -2.50 18.65 -2.48
N LEU A 23 -3.02 17.64 -1.79
CA LEU A 23 -2.22 16.78 -0.92
C LEU A 23 -1.15 16.03 -1.72
N LEU A 24 -1.53 15.42 -2.85
CA LEU A 24 -0.60 14.71 -3.75
C LEU A 24 0.47 15.64 -4.32
N GLN A 25 0.11 16.87 -4.70
CA GLN A 25 1.06 17.89 -5.15
C GLN A 25 2.02 18.32 -4.04
N ALA A 26 1.55 18.40 -2.79
CA ALA A 26 2.42 18.67 -1.64
C ALA A 26 3.38 17.51 -1.39
N ILE A 27 2.88 16.28 -1.39
CA ILE A 27 3.66 15.03 -1.29
C ILE A 27 4.77 15.01 -2.37
N ALA A 28 4.46 15.37 -3.61
CA ALA A 28 5.42 15.39 -4.71
C ALA A 28 6.57 16.40 -4.55
N ARG A 29 6.42 17.41 -3.68
CA ARG A 29 7.48 18.40 -3.40
C ARG A 29 8.46 17.93 -2.34
N GLU A 30 8.08 16.95 -1.52
CA GLU A 30 8.93 16.38 -0.48
C GLU A 30 10.00 15.44 -1.08
N GLU A 31 11.07 15.22 -0.32
CA GLU A 31 12.11 14.24 -0.67
C GLU A 31 11.63 12.82 -0.30
N ILE A 32 10.76 12.27 -1.14
CA ILE A 32 10.18 10.94 -0.96
C ILE A 32 10.39 10.07 -2.18
N ALA A 33 10.28 8.76 -1.96
CA ALA A 33 10.20 7.76 -3.00
C ALA A 33 8.92 6.94 -2.83
N ILE A 34 8.25 6.63 -3.94
CA ILE A 34 7.01 5.88 -3.98
C ILE A 34 7.27 4.52 -4.62
N ILE A 35 6.88 3.47 -3.91
CA ILE A 35 6.84 2.09 -4.40
C ILE A 35 5.38 1.65 -4.35
N ALA A 36 4.85 1.20 -5.47
CA ALA A 36 3.47 0.75 -5.59
C ALA A 36 3.39 -0.67 -6.16
N VAL A 37 2.51 -1.47 -5.58
CA VAL A 37 2.11 -2.78 -6.12
C VAL A 37 0.60 -2.76 -6.30
N VAL A 38 0.14 -2.97 -7.52
CA VAL A 38 -1.27 -3.07 -7.90
C VAL A 38 -1.54 -4.51 -8.29
N VAL A 39 -2.63 -5.10 -7.79
CA VAL A 39 -3.07 -6.42 -8.23
C VAL A 39 -4.24 -6.25 -9.17
N ASP A 40 -4.12 -6.74 -10.40
CA ASP A 40 -5.24 -6.84 -11.33
C ASP A 40 -6.14 -7.99 -10.91
N GLN A 41 -7.26 -7.67 -10.26
CA GLN A 41 -8.21 -8.67 -9.80
C GLN A 41 -9.05 -9.26 -10.95
N HIS A 42 -9.15 -8.58 -12.10
CA HIS A 42 -9.86 -9.11 -13.27
C HIS A 42 -9.12 -10.27 -13.93
N ALA A 43 -7.79 -10.33 -13.75
CA ALA A 43 -6.97 -11.43 -14.23
C ALA A 43 -7.11 -12.74 -13.42
N ILE A 44 -7.74 -12.70 -12.23
CA ILE A 44 -7.81 -13.84 -11.31
C ILE A 44 -8.86 -14.84 -11.79
N LEU A 45 -8.41 -16.02 -12.23
CA LEU A 45 -9.28 -17.12 -12.65
C LEU A 45 -9.52 -18.14 -11.51
N ARG A 46 -8.52 -18.32 -10.64
CA ARG A 46 -8.62 -19.19 -9.46
C ARG A 46 -8.29 -18.38 -8.22
N PRO A 47 -9.32 -17.88 -7.49
CA PRO A 47 -9.08 -17.06 -6.32
C PRO A 47 -8.51 -17.88 -5.15
N PRO A 48 -7.86 -17.22 -4.17
CA PRO A 48 -7.53 -17.87 -2.92
C PRO A 48 -8.82 -18.13 -2.12
N LYS A 49 -8.78 -19.12 -1.23
CA LYS A 49 -9.83 -19.40 -0.23
C LYS A 49 -10.12 -18.19 0.64
N LYS A 50 -9.09 -17.39 0.94
CA LYS A 50 -9.23 -16.14 1.68
C LYS A 50 -8.84 -14.97 0.79
N ALA A 51 -9.79 -14.09 0.45
CA ALA A 51 -9.51 -12.87 -0.32
C ALA A 51 -8.38 -12.02 0.29
N GLU A 52 -8.25 -12.04 1.62
CA GLU A 52 -7.17 -11.35 2.34
C GLU A 52 -5.76 -11.79 1.92
N SER A 53 -5.61 -13.01 1.40
CA SER A 53 -4.33 -13.51 0.90
C SER A 53 -3.79 -12.63 -0.24
N ILE A 54 -4.68 -12.03 -1.06
CA ILE A 54 -4.31 -11.09 -2.12
C ILE A 54 -3.66 -9.84 -1.53
N TYR A 55 -4.32 -9.24 -0.53
CA TYR A 55 -3.81 -8.04 0.14
C TYR A 55 -2.45 -8.31 0.82
N ARG A 56 -2.33 -9.41 1.58
CA ARG A 56 -1.06 -9.76 2.22
C ARG A 56 0.06 -9.92 1.22
N GLN A 57 -0.24 -10.53 0.07
CA GLN A 57 0.75 -10.71 -0.99
C GLN A 57 1.16 -9.39 -1.63
N ALA A 58 0.21 -8.50 -1.92
CA ALA A 58 0.49 -7.18 -2.48
C ALA A 58 1.41 -6.37 -1.55
N VAL A 59 1.09 -6.33 -0.25
CA VAL A 59 1.94 -5.66 0.76
C VAL A 59 3.32 -6.32 0.84
N ALA A 60 3.38 -7.65 0.86
CA ALA A 60 4.66 -8.36 0.93
C ALA A 60 5.56 -8.09 -0.29
N ARG A 61 5.00 -7.99 -1.50
CA ARG A 61 5.74 -7.59 -2.71
C ARG A 61 6.21 -6.13 -2.63
N ALA A 62 5.38 -5.21 -2.14
CA ALA A 62 5.78 -3.82 -1.95
C ALA A 62 6.96 -3.71 -0.97
N VAL A 63 6.92 -4.49 0.12
CA VAL A 63 8.03 -4.57 1.08
C VAL A 63 9.26 -5.24 0.46
N TYR A 64 9.10 -6.25 -0.40
CA TYR A 64 10.22 -6.84 -1.14
C TYR A 64 10.96 -5.76 -1.96
N HIS A 65 10.23 -5.00 -2.78
CA HIS A 65 10.76 -3.87 -3.57
C HIS A 65 11.43 -2.80 -2.71
N LEU A 66 10.92 -2.56 -1.51
CA LEU A 66 11.52 -1.64 -0.55
C LEU A 66 12.85 -2.18 -0.01
N VAL A 67 12.84 -3.41 0.50
CA VAL A 67 14.00 -3.99 1.18
C VAL A 67 15.12 -4.37 0.21
N GLU A 68 14.80 -4.74 -1.03
CA GLU A 68 15.78 -4.96 -2.10
C GLU A 68 16.63 -3.71 -2.37
N ARG A 69 16.03 -2.52 -2.23
CA ARG A 69 16.71 -1.23 -2.45
C ARG A 69 17.34 -0.66 -1.19
N PHE A 70 16.72 -0.90 -0.03
CA PHE A 70 17.11 -0.32 1.24
C PHE A 70 17.32 -1.43 2.29
N PRO A 71 18.58 -1.82 2.59
CA PRO A 71 18.87 -2.98 3.44
C PRO A 71 18.57 -2.77 4.94
N ARG A 72 18.35 -1.52 5.36
CA ARG A 72 17.96 -1.14 6.73
C ARG A 72 16.76 -0.23 6.68
N VAL A 73 15.59 -0.75 7.07
CA VAL A 73 14.32 -0.01 7.00
C VAL A 73 13.46 -0.23 8.24
N GLU A 74 12.80 0.85 8.64
CA GLU A 74 11.68 0.80 9.55
C GLU A 74 10.39 0.97 8.73
N ILE A 75 9.48 0.01 8.87
CA ILE A 75 8.24 -0.06 8.11
C ILE A 75 7.09 0.15 9.10
N CYS A 76 6.37 1.26 8.93
CA CYS A 76 5.10 1.48 9.60
C CYS A 76 3.97 1.10 8.65
N LEU A 77 3.20 0.07 9.01
CA LEU A 77 2.00 -0.35 8.27
C LEU A 77 0.75 0.20 8.94
N ASP A 78 -0.26 0.53 8.15
CA ASP A 78 -1.57 0.85 8.70
C ASP A 78 -2.18 -0.36 9.41
N ARG A 79 -2.67 -0.12 10.64
CA ARG A 79 -3.34 -1.11 11.47
C ARG A 79 -4.77 -1.32 10.98
N ARG A 80 -4.86 -2.00 9.84
CA ARG A 80 -6.14 -2.38 9.23
C ARG A 80 -6.94 -3.37 10.08
N TYR A 81 -6.28 -4.24 10.85
CA TYR A 81 -6.95 -5.27 11.64
C TYR A 81 -6.87 -5.01 13.14
N THR A 82 -8.03 -5.02 13.79
CA THR A 82 -8.16 -5.10 15.25
C THR A 82 -7.73 -6.49 15.77
N ASN A 83 -7.88 -7.54 14.94
CA ASN A 83 -7.51 -8.91 15.28
C ASN A 83 -5.98 -9.15 15.22
N ALA A 84 -5.37 -9.52 16.35
CA ALA A 84 -3.94 -9.77 16.47
C ALA A 84 -3.41 -10.90 15.57
N ARG A 85 -4.21 -11.96 15.35
CA ARG A 85 -3.84 -13.06 14.45
C ARG A 85 -3.71 -12.56 13.01
N MET A 86 -4.61 -11.68 12.58
CA MET A 86 -4.58 -11.11 11.23
C MET A 86 -3.35 -10.22 11.04
N ARG A 87 -2.96 -9.45 12.07
CA ARG A 87 -1.72 -8.67 12.06
C ARG A 87 -0.47 -9.56 11.96
N PHE A 88 -0.41 -10.62 12.78
CA PHE A 88 0.67 -11.60 12.76
C PHE A 88 0.80 -12.28 11.39
N LEU A 89 -0.31 -12.71 10.78
CA LEU A 89 -0.28 -13.37 9.47
C LEU A 89 0.22 -12.45 8.35
N LEU A 90 -0.03 -11.14 8.42
CA LEU A 90 0.50 -10.18 7.47
C LEU A 90 2.03 -10.09 7.62
N GLU A 91 2.50 -9.88 8.85
CA GLU A 91 3.94 -9.81 9.13
C GLU A 91 4.67 -11.10 8.77
N LYS A 92 4.10 -12.26 9.11
CA LYS A 92 4.63 -13.58 8.72
C LYS A 92 4.80 -13.66 7.20
N ARG A 93 3.80 -13.22 6.43
CA ARG A 93 3.88 -13.25 4.97
C ARG A 93 4.97 -12.32 4.43
N ILE A 94 5.07 -11.11 4.97
CA ILE A 94 6.14 -10.17 4.62
C ILE A 94 7.50 -10.83 4.87
N ARG A 95 7.72 -11.38 6.06
CA ARG A 95 8.99 -12.01 6.46
C ARG A 95 9.40 -13.16 5.54
N GLN A 96 8.45 -14.01 5.15
CA GLN A 96 8.69 -15.11 4.21
C GLN A 96 9.05 -14.63 2.81
N VAL A 97 8.37 -13.61 2.29
CA VAL A 97 8.64 -13.11 0.94
C VAL A 97 10.01 -12.46 0.85
N ILE A 98 10.52 -11.90 1.95
CA ILE A 98 11.80 -11.18 1.96
C ILE A 98 12.97 -12.02 2.49
N GLU A 99 12.78 -13.33 2.72
CA GLU A 99 13.73 -14.21 3.42
C GLU A 99 15.01 -14.51 2.64
N ASP A 100 14.93 -14.48 1.31
CA ASP A 100 15.98 -14.86 0.36
C ASP A 100 16.99 -13.74 0.06
N LEU A 101 16.61 -12.50 0.35
CA LEU A 101 17.42 -11.31 0.13
C LEU A 101 18.44 -11.11 1.29
N PRO A 102 19.67 -10.61 1.01
CA PRO A 102 20.79 -10.59 1.97
C PRO A 102 20.62 -9.58 3.12
N GLN A 103 21.20 -9.93 4.30
CA GLN A 103 21.32 -9.16 5.56
C GLN A 103 20.35 -7.98 5.77
N LYS A 104 19.32 -8.20 6.61
CA LYS A 104 18.17 -7.30 6.72
C LYS A 104 17.88 -6.88 8.14
N ILE A 105 18.07 -5.59 8.44
CA ILE A 105 17.46 -4.99 9.63
C ILE A 105 16.14 -4.38 9.18
N VAL A 106 15.06 -5.16 9.32
CA VAL A 106 13.70 -4.73 8.99
C VAL A 106 12.89 -4.72 10.28
N LEU A 107 12.57 -3.51 10.74
CA LEU A 107 11.64 -3.29 11.84
C LEU A 107 10.25 -3.06 11.25
N ILE A 108 9.25 -3.78 11.73
CA ILE A 108 7.87 -3.65 11.27
C ILE A 108 7.00 -3.28 12.46
N SER A 109 6.28 -2.17 12.36
CA SER A 109 5.25 -1.75 13.30
C SER A 109 3.90 -1.64 12.59
N GLN A 110 2.81 -1.74 13.36
CA GLN A 110 1.45 -1.54 12.86
C GLN A 110 0.73 -0.50 13.71
N GLU A 111 0.38 0.62 13.11
CA GLU A 111 -0.14 1.81 13.79
C GLU A 111 -1.41 2.35 13.13
N GLU A 112 -2.21 3.10 13.87
CA GLU A 112 -3.47 3.64 13.35
C GLU A 112 -3.19 4.89 12.50
N SER A 113 -3.71 4.92 11.27
CA SER A 113 -3.59 6.07 10.36
C SER A 113 -4.18 7.37 10.93
N SER A 114 -5.16 7.30 11.83
CA SER A 114 -5.67 8.47 12.59
C SER A 114 -4.56 9.18 13.39
N SER A 115 -3.54 8.44 13.82
CA SER A 115 -2.42 8.93 14.63
C SER A 115 -1.15 9.24 13.83
N ARG A 116 -1.08 8.86 12.54
CA ARG A 116 0.13 8.96 11.71
C ARG A 116 -0.17 9.57 10.33
N LYS A 117 0.22 10.84 10.15
CA LYS A 117 0.08 11.57 8.87
C LYS A 117 0.74 10.86 7.68
N GLY A 118 1.87 10.17 7.91
CA GLY A 118 2.54 9.40 6.86
C GLY A 118 1.68 8.26 6.30
N LEU A 119 0.87 7.61 7.13
CA LEU A 119 -0.07 6.58 6.69
C LEU A 119 -1.22 7.18 5.88
N GLN A 120 -1.70 8.38 6.25
CA GLN A 120 -2.71 9.11 5.46
C GLN A 120 -2.16 9.55 4.10
N ALA A 121 -0.89 9.97 4.04
CA ALA A 121 -0.21 10.29 2.78
C ALA A 121 -0.07 9.05 1.89
N ALA A 122 0.29 7.90 2.47
CA ALA A 122 0.35 6.63 1.75
C ALA A 122 -1.03 6.19 1.22
N ASP A 123 -2.11 6.41 1.98
CA ASP A 123 -3.50 6.15 1.53
C ASP A 123 -3.89 7.03 0.34
N ALA A 124 -3.55 8.33 0.39
CA ALA A 124 -3.79 9.24 -0.74
C ALA A 124 -3.02 8.81 -2.00
N VAL A 125 -1.77 8.37 -1.85
CA VAL A 125 -0.98 7.80 -2.95
C VAL A 125 -1.64 6.54 -3.50
N ALA A 126 -2.01 5.58 -2.64
CA ALA A 126 -2.68 4.36 -3.06
C ALA A 126 -3.99 4.64 -3.82
N TRP A 127 -4.76 5.64 -3.37
CA TRP A 127 -5.96 6.11 -4.05
C TRP A 127 -5.67 6.69 -5.43
N ALA A 128 -4.57 7.42 -5.62
CA ALA A 128 -4.16 7.94 -6.93
C ALA A 128 -3.88 6.81 -7.94
N PHE A 129 -3.19 5.74 -7.50
CA PHE A 129 -3.01 4.54 -8.32
C PHE A 129 -4.34 3.85 -8.62
N PHE A 130 -5.24 3.76 -7.64
CA PHE A 130 -6.58 3.20 -7.83
C PHE A 130 -7.37 3.97 -8.90
N GLN A 131 -7.37 5.32 -8.88
CA GLN A 131 -8.06 6.12 -9.92
C GLN A 131 -7.50 5.84 -11.32
N LYS A 132 -6.17 5.76 -11.46
CA LYS A 132 -5.51 5.43 -12.73
C LYS A 132 -5.94 4.05 -13.25
N CYS A 133 -5.86 3.03 -12.40
CA CYS A 133 -6.08 1.64 -12.82
C CYS A 133 -7.55 1.29 -13.04
N GLU A 134 -8.44 1.70 -12.13
CA GLU A 134 -9.85 1.26 -12.15
C GLU A 134 -10.75 2.20 -12.95
N ARG A 135 -10.40 3.49 -13.04
CA ARG A 135 -11.24 4.51 -13.68
C ARG A 135 -10.61 5.14 -14.91
N GLY A 136 -9.37 4.78 -15.23
CA GLY A 136 -8.61 5.41 -16.31
C GLY A 136 -8.29 6.88 -16.07
N ASP A 137 -8.44 7.38 -14.83
CA ASP A 137 -8.18 8.77 -14.48
C ASP A 137 -6.76 8.92 -13.92
N SER A 138 -5.82 9.31 -14.79
CA SER A 138 -4.41 9.46 -14.43
C SER A 138 -4.10 10.75 -13.70
N ARG A 139 -5.01 11.74 -13.63
CA ARG A 139 -4.72 13.11 -13.16
C ARG A 139 -4.03 13.14 -11.80
N PHE A 140 -4.44 12.26 -10.89
CA PHE A 140 -3.90 12.15 -9.54
C PHE A 140 -2.55 11.43 -9.51
N TYR A 141 -2.41 10.36 -10.29
CA TYR A 141 -1.14 9.65 -10.44
C TYR A 141 -0.09 10.56 -11.07
N ASP A 142 -0.44 11.31 -12.11
CA ASP A 142 0.46 12.19 -12.84
C ASP A 142 1.11 13.22 -11.91
N ALA A 143 0.36 13.69 -10.88
CA ALA A 143 0.85 14.61 -9.86
C ALA A 143 2.01 14.07 -9.00
N ILE A 144 2.13 12.74 -8.86
CA ILE A 144 3.15 12.07 -8.03
C ILE A 144 4.11 11.19 -8.84
N SER A 145 3.86 11.04 -10.14
CA SER A 145 4.57 10.11 -11.03
C SER A 145 6.10 10.28 -11.01
N SER A 146 6.60 11.51 -10.85
CA SER A 146 8.03 11.81 -10.75
C SER A 146 8.72 11.27 -9.49
N ARG A 147 7.95 10.85 -8.48
CA ARG A 147 8.44 10.22 -7.24
C ARG A 147 8.31 8.71 -7.24
N VAL A 148 7.68 8.11 -8.25
CA VAL A 148 7.49 6.66 -8.35
C VAL A 148 8.78 6.02 -8.83
N ILE A 149 9.45 5.30 -7.93
CA ILE A 149 10.70 4.58 -8.24
C ILE A 149 10.44 3.11 -8.60
N ALA A 150 9.23 2.62 -8.32
CA ALA A 150 8.80 1.27 -8.65
C ALA A 150 7.28 1.19 -8.73
N GLU A 151 6.77 0.62 -9.80
CA GLU A 151 5.36 0.25 -9.97
C GLU A 151 5.33 -1.19 -10.49
N GLU A 152 4.66 -2.09 -9.75
CA GLU A 152 4.42 -3.46 -10.19
C GLU A 152 2.92 -3.68 -10.35
N VAL A 153 2.50 -4.11 -11.54
CA VAL A 153 1.13 -4.60 -11.78
C VAL A 153 1.17 -6.12 -11.82
N VAL A 154 0.58 -6.75 -10.81
CA VAL A 154 0.51 -8.21 -10.68
C VAL A 154 -0.66 -8.74 -11.49
N ILE A 155 -0.34 -9.47 -12.55
CA ILE A 155 -1.29 -10.17 -13.41
C ILE A 155 -1.10 -11.68 -13.18
N GLU A 156 -1.64 -12.20 -12.08
CA GLU A 156 -1.58 -13.61 -11.71
C GLU A 156 -2.97 -14.25 -11.84
N LYS A 157 -3.05 -15.38 -12.54
CA LYS A 157 -4.31 -16.08 -12.83
C LYS A 157 -4.68 -17.07 -11.74
N ASP A 158 -3.69 -17.71 -11.10
CA ASP A 158 -3.92 -18.72 -10.07
C ASP A 158 -3.40 -18.25 -8.71
N TRP A 159 -4.34 -17.94 -7.82
CA TRP A 159 -4.07 -17.49 -6.47
C TRP A 159 -4.32 -18.58 -5.41
N SER A 160 -4.69 -19.79 -5.82
CA SER A 160 -5.02 -20.88 -4.90
C SER A 160 -3.84 -21.30 -4.00
N GLY A 161 -2.61 -21.01 -4.42
CA GLY A 161 -1.38 -21.27 -3.68
C GLY A 161 -1.12 -20.33 -2.50
N TYR A 162 -1.75 -19.15 -2.47
CA TYR A 162 -1.46 -18.10 -1.48
C TYR A 162 -2.18 -18.29 -0.15
N ASP A 163 -3.02 -19.33 -0.02
CA ASP A 163 -3.65 -19.71 1.25
C ASP A 163 -2.76 -20.55 2.16
N LYS A 164 -1.62 -21.05 1.64
CA LYS A 164 -0.65 -21.78 2.44
C LYS A 164 0.02 -20.78 3.38
N ASN A 165 -0.57 -20.51 4.55
CA ASN A 165 0.08 -20.12 5.81
C ASN A 165 -0.89 -19.79 6.96
#